data_AF-A0A929D151-F1
#
_entry.id   AF-A0A929D151-F1
#
_cell.length_a   1.000
_cell.length_b   1.000
_cell.length_c   1.000
_cell.angle_alpha   90.00
_cell.angle_beta   90.00
_cell.angle_gamma   90.00
#
_symmetry.space_group_name_H-M   'P 1'
#
loop_
_entity.id
_entity.type
_entity.pdbx_description
1 polymer ?
#
loop_
_entity_poly.entity_id
_entity_poly.type
_entity_poly.pdbx_seq_one_letter_code
_entity_poly.pdbx_strand_id
1 'polypeptide(L)'
;LEKAFREMTRVVRPGGKVMCLEFSHPTNMLFSKAYDFFSFNVIPEIGNIIAKDKDSYQYLVESIRKFPNQEKLKKILEDCGLYKVKYFNLTNGIAAIHLGYKI
;
A
#
# COMPACT_ATOMS: atom_id res chain seq x y z
N LEU A 1 -4.03 -9.19 -6.46
CA LEU A 1 -3.08 -8.09 -6.72
C LEU A 1 -2.35 -8.29 -8.05
N GLU A 2 -1.61 -9.39 -8.24
CA GLU A 2 -0.86 -9.66 -9.48
C GLU A 2 -1.70 -9.58 -10.75
N LYS A 3 -2.90 -10.18 -10.77
CA LYS A 3 -3.81 -10.11 -11.94
C LYS A 3 -4.11 -8.67 -12.36
N ALA A 4 -4.32 -7.78 -11.39
CA ALA A 4 -4.60 -6.37 -11.66
C ALA A 4 -3.35 -5.66 -12.22
N PHE A 5 -2.17 -5.87 -11.62
CA PHE A 5 -0.95 -5.25 -12.13
C PHE A 5 -0.51 -5.80 -13.49
N ARG A 6 -0.69 -7.10 -13.76
CA ARG A 6 -0.49 -7.66 -15.10
C ARG A 6 -1.41 -7.00 -16.12
N GLU A 7 -2.66 -6.74 -15.75
CA GLU A 7 -3.60 -6.06 -16.62
C GLU A 7 -3.21 -4.59 -16.86
N MET A 8 -2.79 -3.87 -15.82
CA MET A 8 -2.24 -2.50 -15.95
C MET A 8 -1.02 -2.46 -16.88
N THR A 9 -0.09 -3.41 -16.73
CA THR A 9 1.07 -3.56 -17.64
C THR A 9 0.64 -3.94 -19.05
N ARG A 10 -0.39 -4.77 -19.22
CA ARG A 10 -0.89 -5.17 -20.54
C ARG A 10 -1.45 -3.98 -21.32
N VAL A 11 -2.26 -3.14 -20.68
CA VAL A 11 -2.99 -2.04 -21.36
C VAL A 11 -2.14 -0.80 -21.61
N VAL A 12 -1.09 -0.56 -20.82
CA VAL A 12 -0.22 0.59 -21.06
C VAL A 12 0.64 0.38 -22.32
N ARG A 13 0.93 1.45 -23.06
CA ARG A 13 1.84 1.41 -24.22
C ARG A 13 3.27 1.07 -23.82
N PRO A 14 4.10 0.47 -24.71
CA PRO A 14 5.55 0.37 -24.52
C PRO A 14 6.17 1.72 -24.14
N GLY A 15 7.08 1.74 -23.16
CA GLY A 15 7.63 2.95 -22.55
C GLY A 15 6.67 3.71 -21.62
N GLY A 16 5.42 3.26 -21.49
CA GLY A 16 4.42 3.83 -20.59
C GLY A 16 4.70 3.51 -19.12
N LYS A 17 4.16 4.35 -18.23
CA LYS A 17 4.40 4.30 -16.80
C LYS A 17 3.17 3.77 -16.06
N VAL A 18 3.38 2.85 -15.12
CA VAL A 18 2.38 2.41 -14.15
C VAL A 18 2.76 2.95 -12.78
N MET A 19 1.81 3.57 -12.09
CA MET A 19 1.98 4.11 -10.73
C MET A 19 0.88 3.58 -9.81
N CYS A 20 1.25 3.25 -8.58
CA CYS A 20 0.34 2.81 -7.52
C CYS A 20 0.68 3.60 -6.26
N LEU A 21 -0.29 4.37 -5.75
CA LEU A 21 -0.23 4.99 -4.43
C LEU A 21 -1.12 4.15 -3.52
N GLU A 22 -0.53 3.57 -2.48
CA GLU A 22 -1.28 2.74 -1.54
C GLU A 22 -0.65 2.80 -0.14
N PHE A 23 -1.41 2.38 0.86
CA PHE A 23 -0.85 2.13 2.19
C PHE A 23 0.26 1.09 2.16
N SER A 24 1.21 1.25 3.08
CA SER A 24 2.32 0.33 3.25
C SER A 24 2.72 0.26 4.71
N HIS A 25 3.97 -0.10 4.98
CA HIS A 25 4.47 -0.37 6.32
C HIS A 25 5.45 0.71 6.75
N PRO A 26 5.27 1.31 7.94
CA PRO A 26 6.22 2.30 8.40
C PRO A 26 7.64 1.73 8.53
N THR A 27 8.65 2.49 8.11
CA THR A 27 10.04 2.00 8.01
C THR A 27 10.80 2.06 9.34
N ASN A 28 10.43 3.00 10.23
CA ASN A 28 11.02 3.08 11.56
C ASN A 28 10.27 2.18 12.54
N MET A 29 10.99 1.30 13.25
CA MET A 29 10.39 0.33 14.17
C MET A 29 9.63 0.97 15.33
N LEU A 30 10.13 2.07 15.92
CA LEU A 30 9.45 2.75 17.02
C LEU A 30 8.15 3.40 16.54
N PHE A 31 8.21 4.06 15.39
CA PHE A 31 7.04 4.67 14.77
C PHE A 31 6.01 3.63 14.32
N SER A 32 6.45 2.48 13.79
CA SER A 32 5.57 1.37 13.44
C SER A 32 4.79 0.85 14.65
N LYS A 33 5.45 0.65 15.81
CA LYS A 33 4.76 0.24 17.04
C LYS A 33 3.73 1.26 17.52
N ALA A 34 4.09 2.55 17.49
CA ALA A 34 3.18 3.62 17.87
C ALA A 34 1.98 3.72 16.92
N TYR A 35 2.24 3.63 15.61
CA TYR A 35 1.21 3.63 14.57
C TYR A 35 0.28 2.43 14.69
N ASP A 36 0.81 1.24 14.95
CA ASP A 36 0.01 0.03 15.17
C ASP A 36 -0.88 0.20 16.41
N PHE A 37 -0.32 0.65 17.53
CA PHE A 37 -1.12 0.86 18.74
C PHE A 37 -2.26 1.87 18.50
N PHE A 38 -1.96 3.00 17.88
CA PHE A 38 -2.97 4.01 17.52
C PHE A 38 -4.01 3.43 16.57
N SER A 39 -3.58 2.72 15.52
CA SER A 39 -4.47 2.18 14.50
C SER A 39 -5.40 1.11 15.04
N PHE A 40 -4.92 0.19 15.89
CA PHE A 40 -5.76 -0.88 16.44
C PHE A 40 -6.73 -0.41 17.53
N ASN A 41 -6.34 0.57 18.34
CA ASN A 41 -7.11 0.92 19.54
C ASN A 41 -7.88 2.24 19.39
N VAL A 42 -7.47 3.14 18.50
CA VAL A 42 -8.04 4.49 18.42
C VAL A 42 -8.88 4.67 17.16
N ILE A 43 -8.39 4.24 15.98
CA ILE A 43 -9.11 4.43 14.72
C ILE A 43 -10.51 3.76 14.71
N PRO A 44 -10.69 2.50 15.15
CA PRO A 44 -12.00 1.84 15.15
C PRO A 44 -12.99 2.49 16.12
N GLU A 45 -12.50 2.95 17.28
CA GLU A 45 -13.35 3.63 18.27
C GLU A 45 -13.80 5.01 17.78
N ILE A 46 -12.92 5.76 17.11
CA ILE A 46 -13.31 7.00 16.42
C ILE A 46 -14.36 6.72 15.33
N GLY A 47 -14.15 5.67 14.53
CA GLY A 47 -15.11 5.23 13.51
C GLY A 47 -16.49 4.87 14.10
N ASN A 48 -16.49 4.18 15.24
CA ASN A 48 -17.71 3.85 15.98
C ASN A 48 -18.44 5.10 16.51
N ILE A 49 -17.70 6.07 17.03
CA ILE A 49 -18.30 7.29 17.61
C ILE A 49 -18.86 8.21 16.53
N ILE A 50 -18.12 8.41 15.43
CA ILE A 50 -18.47 9.39 14.39
C ILE A 50 -19.39 8.77 13.33
N ALA A 51 -19.03 7.61 12.81
CA ALA A 51 -19.70 6.98 11.69
C ALA A 51 -20.65 5.84 12.11
N LYS A 52 -20.68 5.46 13.40
CA LYS A 52 -21.39 4.27 13.91
C LYS A 52 -21.04 2.99 13.17
N ASP A 53 -19.82 2.93 12.62
CA ASP A 53 -19.36 1.84 11.77
C ASP A 53 -17.95 1.42 12.18
N LYS A 54 -17.87 0.69 13.29
CA LYS A 54 -16.60 0.16 13.80
C LYS A 54 -15.97 -0.83 12.84
N ASP A 55 -16.79 -1.66 12.20
CA ASP A 55 -16.34 -2.80 11.39
C ASP A 55 -15.61 -2.34 10.13
N SER A 56 -16.08 -1.27 9.47
CA SER A 56 -15.38 -0.70 8.31
C SER A 56 -13.99 -0.16 8.66
N TYR A 57 -13.83 0.48 9.82
CA TYR A 57 -12.52 1.00 10.26
C TYR A 57 -11.60 -0.11 10.77
N GLN A 58 -12.15 -1.13 11.43
CA GLN A 58 -11.41 -2.35 11.75
C GLN A 58 -10.89 -3.02 10.46
N TYR A 59 -11.75 -3.16 9.45
CA TYR A 59 -11.38 -3.70 8.14
C TYR A 59 -10.28 -2.88 7.46
N LEU A 60 -10.35 -1.55 7.53
CA LEU A 60 -9.30 -0.67 7.00
C LEU A 60 -7.93 -1.01 7.60
N VAL A 61 -7.85 -1.07 8.94
CA VAL A 61 -6.59 -1.37 9.64
C VAL A 61 -6.08 -2.78 9.29
N GLU A 62 -6.97 -3.77 9.23
CA GLU A 62 -6.61 -5.12 8.82
C GLU A 62 -6.14 -5.22 7.38
N SER A 63 -6.77 -4.46 6.47
CA SER A 63 -6.45 -4.46 5.05
C SER A 63 -5.03 -3.93 4.81
N ILE A 64 -4.64 -2.86 5.53
CA ILE A 64 -3.30 -2.27 5.49
C ILE A 64 -2.25 -3.31 5.92
N ARG A 65 -2.51 -4.06 6.99
CA ARG A 65 -1.57 -5.10 7.47
C ARG A 65 -1.42 -6.27 6.52
N LYS A 66 -2.51 -6.70 5.86
CA LYS A 66 -2.50 -7.79 4.89
C LYS A 66 -1.84 -7.37 3.57
N PHE A 67 -1.78 -6.07 3.29
CA PHE A 67 -1.18 -5.54 2.08
C PHE A 67 0.35 -5.71 2.04
N PRO A 68 0.96 -6.02 0.88
CA PRO A 68 2.40 -6.16 0.76
C PRO A 68 3.15 -4.88 1.19
N ASN A 69 4.28 -5.06 1.87
CA ASN A 69 5.21 -3.97 2.11
C ASN A 69 5.90 -3.50 0.81
N GLN A 70 6.67 -2.44 0.92
CA GLN A 70 7.25 -1.73 -0.21
C GLN A 70 8.08 -2.65 -1.11
N GLU A 71 8.99 -3.43 -0.54
CA GLU A 71 9.86 -4.32 -1.29
C GLU A 71 9.08 -5.48 -1.92
N LYS A 72 8.12 -6.06 -1.18
CA LYS A 72 7.28 -7.13 -1.72
C LYS A 72 6.40 -6.65 -2.87
N LEU A 73 5.79 -5.46 -2.76
CA LEU A 73 5.01 -4.88 -3.84
C LEU A 73 5.89 -4.52 -5.05
N LYS A 74 7.08 -3.96 -4.81
CA LYS A 74 8.05 -3.71 -5.88
C LYS A 74 8.36 -4.99 -6.65
N LYS A 75 8.66 -6.09 -5.95
CA LYS A 75 8.92 -7.39 -6.57
C LYS A 75 7.73 -7.91 -7.37
N ILE A 76 6.51 -7.76 -6.85
CA ILE A 76 5.28 -8.11 -7.58
C ILE A 76 5.16 -7.32 -8.89
N LEU A 77 5.45 -6.01 -8.88
CA LEU A 77 5.40 -5.18 -10.08
C LEU A 77 6.47 -5.60 -11.11
N GLU A 78 7.68 -5.92 -10.66
CA GLU A 78 8.75 -6.47 -11.50
C GLU A 78 8.31 -7.79 -12.14
N ASP A 79 7.70 -8.70 -11.38
CA ASP A 79 7.20 -9.99 -11.85
C ASP A 79 5.98 -9.88 -12.78
N CYS A 80 5.31 -8.73 -12.76
CA CYS A 80 4.25 -8.36 -13.69
C CYS A 80 4.79 -7.75 -15.00
N GLY A 81 6.11 -7.65 -15.18
CA GLY A 81 6.75 -7.18 -16.40
C GLY A 81 7.05 -5.67 -16.43
N LEU A 82 6.99 -4.99 -15.28
CA LEU A 82 7.44 -3.60 -15.18
C LEU A 82 8.93 -3.53 -14.90
N TYR A 83 9.60 -2.57 -15.55
CA TYR A 83 11.02 -2.32 -15.44
C TYR A 83 11.31 -1.04 -14.66
N LYS A 84 12.53 -0.94 -14.10
CA LYS A 84 12.99 0.19 -13.28
C LYS A 84 12.01 0.54 -12.16
N VAL A 85 11.47 -0.48 -11.50
CA VAL A 85 10.50 -0.28 -10.42
C VAL A 85 11.17 0.38 -9.23
N LYS A 86 10.61 1.52 -8.80
CA LYS A 86 11.02 2.27 -7.62
C LYS A 86 9.81 2.52 -6.73
N TYR A 87 10.06 2.74 -5.45
CA TYR A 87 9.04 3.24 -4.55
C TYR A 87 9.54 4.46 -3.77
N PHE A 88 8.60 5.29 -3.33
CA PHE A 88 8.84 6.48 -2.53
C PHE A 88 7.95 6.45 -1.31
N ASN A 89 8.54 6.44 -0.12
CA ASN A 89 7.78 6.43 1.13
C ASN A 89 7.20 7.82 1.42
N LEU A 90 5.95 7.83 1.86
CA LEU A 90 5.24 9.00 2.36
C LEU A 90 4.98 8.79 3.85
N THR A 91 5.14 9.86 4.64
CA THR A 91 4.89 9.85 6.10
C THR A 91 5.53 8.65 6.78
N ASN A 92 6.85 8.50 6.60
CA ASN A 92 7.64 7.40 7.17
C ASN A 92 7.18 5.99 6.77
N GLY A 93 6.52 5.83 5.62
CA GLY A 93 6.12 4.54 5.06
C GLY A 93 4.67 4.12 5.36
N ILE A 94 3.87 4.97 6.01
CA ILE A 94 2.42 4.73 6.15
C ILE A 94 1.79 4.52 4.76
N ALA A 95 2.21 5.32 3.78
CA ALA A 95 1.88 5.13 2.37
C ALA A 95 3.15 5.13 1.52
N ALA A 96 3.06 4.53 0.34
CA ALA A 96 4.14 4.54 -0.63
C ALA A 96 3.60 4.71 -2.05
N ILE A 97 4.39 5.40 -2.88
CA ILE A 97 4.16 5.45 -4.32
C ILE A 97 5.11 4.48 -4.99
N HIS A 98 4.59 3.44 -5.63
CA HIS A 98 5.33 2.53 -6.49
C HIS A 98 5.19 2.96 -7.95
N LEU A 99 6.29 2.90 -8.70
CA LEU A 99 6.36 3.36 -10.08
C LEU A 99 7.23 2.42 -10.89
N GLY A 100 6.74 1.98 -12.06
CA GLY A 100 7.48 1.16 -13.01
C GLY A 100 7.11 1.48 -14.46
N TYR A 101 7.91 1.00 -15.41
CA TYR A 101 7.72 1.26 -16.84
C TYR A 101 7.50 -0.04 -17.59
N LYS A 102 6.57 -0.05 -18.56
CA LYS A 102 6.45 -1.15 -19.51
C LYS A 102 7.59 -1.07 -20.53
N ILE A 103 8.22 -2.22 -20.79
CA ILE A 103 9.15 -2.39 -21.91
C ILE A 103 8.33 -2.52 -23.19
#